data_AF-A0A5J5B470-F1
#
_entry.id   AF-A0A5J5B470-F1
#
_cell.length_a   1.000
_cell.length_b   1.000
_cell.length_c   1.000
_cell.angle_alpha   90.00
_cell.angle_beta   90.00
_cell.angle_gamma   90.00
#
_symmetry.space_group_name_H-M   'P 1'
#
loop_
_entity.id
_entity.type
_entity.pdbx_description
1 polymer ?
#
loop_
_entity_poly.entity_id
_entity_poly.type
_entity_poly.pdbx_seq_one_letter_code
_entity_poly.pdbx_strand_id
1 'polypeptide(L)'
;MLQRCHYSSLVVLPVTQIYLPSETPAALRPYKEEELWKLRGDGTGMRWRRDLVYDYACYNDLGDPDKDSKYVHPVLGGSIAYPYPRRIEQAHYQQRQIQNPRAGSGLKFMSQEMNDNIPNDFNTFEDVLHAEFDLLIFEYEMRCMFFGNPYQIYKAIREKKFSWKTDEEFTREILAGVDPVIVHLLQEFPPTSNLDPKVHGNQCSSISKRHIENSLDGLTLKEAIENKQLFILDLHDAFMPYLRRMNKTSTRTILFLQSNGTLKPLAIELSLPHPRGDHEFIGYLLISRRLNNNAVIEPFVIATKRPLSVLHPIYKLLHPHFRDIIPINAFARKLLLNADGVLEKTFSLAEFGMEMSAAAYKNWVFPEQALPVNLIKRGMAVEDSNSPHGLRLLIEDNPFVVAGLKIWLVIKAWIEDYCNFYYKSDDTVQKDSELQSWWKELREVGYGGKKDESWWPQMQTRKELMDTYYYHLDGFWSPCNYLSCTLPLCKQLRKTPNQKPPVH
;
A
#
# COMPACT_ATOMS: atom_id res chain seq x y z
N MET A 1 -44.04 -19.12 -6.18
CA MET A 1 -43.85 -18.22 -7.35
C MET A 1 -42.41 -18.36 -7.81
N LEU A 2 -42.17 -18.80 -9.05
CA LEU A 2 -40.83 -18.82 -9.64
C LEU A 2 -40.57 -17.45 -10.27
N GLN A 3 -39.84 -16.58 -9.56
CA GLN A 3 -39.45 -15.28 -10.11
C GLN A 3 -38.41 -15.54 -11.22
N ARG A 4 -38.78 -15.25 -12.47
CA ARG A 4 -37.94 -15.53 -13.64
C ARG A 4 -36.63 -14.75 -13.51
N CYS A 5 -35.50 -15.47 -13.54
CA CYS A 5 -34.22 -14.86 -13.85
C CYS A 5 -34.30 -14.29 -15.28
N HIS A 6 -34.45 -12.98 -15.40
CA HIS A 6 -34.30 -12.30 -16.68
C HIS A 6 -32.86 -12.45 -17.14
N TYR A 7 -32.62 -13.27 -18.18
CA TYR A 7 -31.46 -13.11 -19.03
C TYR A 7 -31.64 -11.78 -19.78
N SER A 8 -31.16 -10.69 -19.17
CA SER A 8 -31.17 -9.36 -19.76
C SER A 8 -30.11 -9.27 -20.86
N SER A 9 -30.54 -9.54 -22.10
CA SER A 9 -29.96 -9.06 -23.37
C SER A 9 -28.42 -9.06 -23.45
N LEU A 10 -27.84 -9.97 -24.26
CA LEU A 10 -26.40 -9.99 -24.50
C LEU A 10 -25.98 -8.70 -25.23
N VAL A 11 -25.45 -7.73 -24.49
CA VAL A 11 -24.90 -6.49 -25.07
C VAL A 11 -23.53 -6.81 -25.66
N VAL A 12 -23.41 -6.69 -26.97
CA VAL A 12 -22.17 -6.97 -27.71
C VAL A 12 -21.62 -5.67 -28.27
N LEU A 13 -20.66 -5.07 -27.55
CA LEU A 13 -19.89 -3.93 -28.04
C LEU A 13 -18.57 -4.41 -28.67
N PRO A 14 -18.07 -3.75 -29.74
CA PRO A 14 -16.81 -4.12 -30.39
C PRO A 14 -15.62 -3.76 -29.51
N VAL A 15 -15.12 -4.73 -28.73
CA VAL A 15 -14.12 -4.53 -27.66
C VAL A 15 -12.76 -4.01 -28.14
N THR A 16 -12.50 -3.99 -29.45
CA THR A 16 -11.27 -3.42 -30.05
C THR A 16 -11.37 -1.94 -30.43
N GLN A 17 -12.58 -1.39 -30.53
CA GLN A 17 -12.79 0.00 -30.92
C GLN A 17 -12.69 0.95 -29.71
N ILE A 18 -12.37 2.22 -29.99
CA ILE A 18 -12.18 3.28 -29.00
C ILE A 18 -12.92 4.53 -29.47
N TYR A 19 -13.78 5.10 -28.61
CA TYR A 19 -14.56 6.31 -28.89
C TYR A 19 -14.70 7.14 -27.62
N LEU A 20 -14.53 8.47 -27.73
CA LEU A 20 -15.08 9.40 -26.75
C LEU A 20 -16.62 9.35 -26.76
N PRO A 21 -17.32 9.86 -25.72
CA PRO A 21 -18.78 9.89 -25.70
C PRO A 21 -19.38 10.64 -26.91
N SER A 22 -18.76 11.76 -27.29
CA SER A 22 -19.12 12.57 -28.46
C SER A 22 -18.92 11.87 -29.81
N GLU A 23 -17.93 11.00 -29.91
CA GLU A 23 -17.54 10.26 -31.12
C GLU A 23 -18.29 8.95 -31.28
N THR A 24 -18.99 8.49 -30.25
CA THR A 24 -19.67 7.19 -30.24
C THR A 24 -20.74 7.16 -31.36
N PRO A 25 -20.65 6.22 -32.33
CA PRO A 25 -21.62 6.09 -33.42
C PRO A 25 -23.05 5.95 -32.91
N ALA A 26 -24.01 6.63 -33.54
CA ALA A 26 -25.39 6.70 -33.06
C ALA A 26 -26.03 5.32 -32.80
N ALA A 27 -25.74 4.33 -33.65
CA ALA A 27 -26.21 2.95 -33.50
C ALA A 27 -25.64 2.20 -32.28
N LEU A 28 -24.52 2.65 -31.70
CA LEU A 28 -23.89 2.02 -30.52
C LEU A 28 -24.31 2.66 -29.19
N ARG A 29 -24.91 3.86 -29.20
CA ARG A 29 -25.26 4.60 -27.96
C ARG A 29 -26.24 3.85 -27.06
N PRO A 30 -27.35 3.26 -27.54
CA PRO A 30 -28.28 2.54 -26.67
C PRO A 30 -27.64 1.33 -25.99
N TYR A 31 -26.79 0.59 -26.71
CA TYR A 31 -26.06 -0.57 -26.18
C TYR A 31 -25.01 -0.15 -25.13
N LYS A 32 -24.35 0.99 -25.34
CA LYS A 32 -23.40 1.59 -24.40
C LYS A 32 -24.09 2.07 -23.11
N GLU A 33 -25.25 2.70 -23.22
CA GLU A 33 -26.08 3.09 -22.07
C GLU A 33 -26.61 1.85 -21.31
N GLU A 34 -27.04 0.81 -22.03
CA GLU A 34 -27.49 -0.46 -21.44
C GLU A 34 -26.36 -1.22 -20.73
N GLU A 35 -25.14 -1.22 -21.27
CA GLU A 35 -23.92 -1.73 -20.60
C GLU A 35 -23.70 -1.01 -19.26
N LEU A 36 -23.60 0.32 -19.30
CA LEU A 36 -23.31 1.12 -18.10
C LEU A 36 -24.40 0.99 -17.04
N TRP A 37 -25.67 0.91 -17.44
CA TRP A 37 -26.78 0.63 -16.54
C TRP A 37 -26.62 -0.73 -15.85
N LYS A 38 -26.32 -1.80 -16.60
CA LYS A 38 -26.09 -3.15 -16.03
C LYS A 38 -24.89 -3.21 -15.09
N LEU A 39 -23.83 -2.45 -15.38
CA LEU A 39 -22.63 -2.40 -14.54
C LEU A 39 -22.83 -1.60 -13.25
N ARG A 40 -23.72 -0.60 -13.23
CA ARG A 40 -24.08 0.18 -12.03
C ARG A 40 -25.13 -0.51 -11.16
N GLY A 41 -26.07 -1.24 -11.79
CA GLY A 41 -27.25 -1.76 -11.12
C GLY A 41 -28.22 -0.67 -10.65
N ASP A 42 -29.26 -1.08 -9.90
CA ASP A 42 -30.32 -0.20 -9.38
C ASP A 42 -30.09 0.28 -7.93
N GLY A 43 -28.92 -0.03 -7.34
CA GLY A 43 -28.61 0.27 -5.94
C GLY A 43 -29.40 -0.53 -4.90
N THR A 44 -30.12 -1.59 -5.30
CA THR A 44 -30.95 -2.41 -4.39
C THR A 44 -30.75 -3.92 -4.59
N GLY A 45 -31.25 -4.70 -3.62
CA GLY A 45 -31.32 -6.16 -3.73
C GLY A 45 -30.04 -6.93 -3.42
N MET A 46 -30.22 -8.22 -3.14
CA MET A 46 -29.13 -9.16 -2.85
C MET A 46 -28.45 -9.58 -4.15
N ARG A 47 -27.18 -9.19 -4.35
CA ARG A 47 -26.38 -9.60 -5.52
C ARG A 47 -26.19 -11.12 -5.57
N TRP A 48 -26.27 -11.69 -6.77
CA TRP A 48 -26.05 -13.10 -7.05
C TRP A 48 -24.67 -13.35 -7.67
N ARG A 49 -24.19 -14.59 -7.59
CA ARG A 49 -22.89 -15.06 -8.11
C ARG A 49 -22.62 -14.73 -9.59
N ARG A 50 -23.64 -14.34 -10.38
CA ARG A 50 -23.57 -14.02 -11.82
C ARG A 50 -23.78 -12.54 -12.14
N ASP A 51 -24.11 -11.71 -11.16
CA ASP A 51 -24.38 -10.30 -11.41
C ASP A 51 -23.06 -9.56 -11.68
N LEU A 52 -23.04 -8.75 -12.73
CA LEU A 52 -21.89 -7.91 -13.09
C LEU A 52 -22.07 -6.48 -12.56
N VAL A 53 -22.63 -6.34 -11.36
CA VAL A 53 -22.84 -5.05 -10.72
C VAL A 53 -21.60 -4.67 -9.91
N TYR A 54 -21.12 -3.46 -10.14
CA TYR A 54 -20.06 -2.80 -9.38
C TYR A 54 -20.71 -1.72 -8.52
N ASP A 55 -20.50 -1.78 -7.21
CA ASP A 55 -20.99 -0.75 -6.28
C ASP A 55 -20.02 -0.61 -5.10
N TYR A 56 -20.25 0.38 -4.23
CA TYR A 56 -19.35 0.75 -3.15
C TYR A 56 -19.90 0.37 -1.77
N ALA A 57 -19.03 -0.09 -0.88
CA ALA A 57 -19.37 -0.26 0.53
C ALA A 57 -18.18 0.03 1.45
N CYS A 58 -18.46 0.28 2.73
CA CYS A 58 -17.46 0.43 3.78
C CYS A 58 -16.87 -0.93 4.18
N TYR A 59 -15.73 -0.94 4.87
CA TYR A 59 -15.17 -2.15 5.47
C TYR A 59 -15.93 -2.44 6.77
N ASN A 60 -17.13 -3.01 6.62
CA ASN A 60 -17.99 -3.54 7.69
C ASN A 60 -18.05 -5.09 7.67
N ASP A 61 -17.22 -5.73 6.83
CA ASP A 61 -17.15 -7.17 6.58
C ASP A 61 -15.89 -7.83 7.20
N LEU A 62 -15.25 -7.15 8.16
CA LEU A 62 -14.05 -7.63 8.86
C LEU A 62 -14.37 -8.29 10.21
N GLY A 63 -15.44 -7.89 10.89
CA GLY A 63 -15.85 -8.44 12.19
C GLY A 63 -16.86 -9.56 12.09
N ASP A 64 -16.97 -10.33 13.17
CA ASP A 64 -17.89 -11.45 13.35
C ASP A 64 -18.64 -11.30 14.71
N PRO A 65 -19.54 -10.31 14.83
CA PRO A 65 -20.22 -9.97 16.09
C PRO A 65 -21.12 -11.10 16.62
N ASP A 66 -21.61 -11.97 15.73
CA ASP A 66 -22.46 -13.11 16.08
C ASP A 66 -21.68 -14.25 16.77
N LYS A 67 -20.34 -14.27 16.61
CA LYS A 67 -19.46 -15.30 17.18
C LYS A 67 -19.03 -14.99 18.62
N ASP A 68 -18.59 -13.75 18.89
CA ASP A 68 -18.21 -13.24 20.22
C ASP A 68 -17.97 -11.72 20.13
N SER A 69 -18.24 -11.01 21.23
CA SER A 69 -17.85 -9.61 21.46
C SER A 69 -16.40 -9.26 21.08
N LYS A 70 -15.44 -10.18 21.23
CA LYS A 70 -14.03 -9.93 20.89
C LYS A 70 -13.71 -9.96 19.38
N TYR A 71 -14.64 -10.38 18.53
CA TYR A 71 -14.48 -10.34 17.07
C TYR A 71 -15.19 -9.12 16.44
N VAL A 72 -15.60 -8.15 17.26
CA VAL A 72 -16.22 -6.89 16.82
C VAL A 72 -15.13 -5.90 16.41
N HIS A 73 -15.10 -5.51 15.13
CA HIS A 73 -14.26 -4.41 14.66
C HIS A 73 -15.08 -3.17 14.28
N PRO A 74 -14.49 -1.95 14.38
CA PRO A 74 -15.13 -0.74 13.89
C PRO A 74 -15.31 -0.79 12.36
N VAL A 75 -16.41 -0.21 11.87
CA VAL A 75 -16.63 -0.01 10.44
C VAL A 75 -15.68 1.07 9.92
N LEU A 76 -14.84 0.71 8.94
CA LEU A 76 -13.91 1.67 8.32
C LEU A 76 -14.51 2.24 7.02
N GLY A 77 -14.55 3.57 6.95
CA GLY A 77 -15.22 4.33 5.91
C GLY A 77 -16.64 4.74 6.32
N GLY A 78 -17.05 5.95 5.90
CA GLY A 78 -18.39 6.50 6.19
C GLY A 78 -18.51 7.26 7.52
N SER A 79 -17.44 7.35 8.31
CA SER A 79 -17.36 8.20 9.51
C SER A 79 -16.13 9.12 9.47
N ILE A 80 -16.15 10.19 10.28
CA ILE A 80 -15.02 11.11 10.47
C ILE A 80 -13.95 10.48 11.40
N ALA A 81 -14.36 9.60 12.32
CA ALA A 81 -13.46 8.88 13.22
C ALA A 81 -12.57 7.88 12.46
N TYR A 82 -13.19 7.09 11.57
CA TYR A 82 -12.54 6.08 10.75
C TYR A 82 -12.80 6.35 9.26
N PRO A 83 -12.20 7.40 8.67
CA PRO A 83 -12.27 7.62 7.23
C PRO A 83 -11.51 6.50 6.52
N TYR A 84 -12.03 6.03 5.39
CA TYR A 84 -11.37 4.98 4.61
C TYR A 84 -11.87 4.96 3.16
N PRO A 85 -11.03 4.51 2.20
CA PRO A 85 -11.48 4.17 0.85
C PRO A 85 -12.60 3.13 0.87
N ARG A 86 -13.53 3.22 -0.08
CA ARG A 86 -14.57 2.20 -0.27
C ARG A 86 -13.99 0.92 -0.88
N ARG A 87 -14.56 -0.22 -0.51
CA ARG A 87 -14.34 -1.51 -1.17
C ARG A 87 -15.52 -1.87 -2.08
N ILE A 88 -15.39 -2.91 -2.89
CA ILE A 88 -16.53 -3.35 -3.72
C ILE A 88 -17.65 -3.89 -2.83
N GLU A 89 -18.88 -3.46 -3.10
CA GLU A 89 -20.06 -4.09 -2.53
C GLU A 89 -20.17 -5.53 -3.03
N GLN A 90 -20.23 -6.48 -2.11
CA GLN A 90 -20.44 -7.89 -2.41
C GLN A 90 -21.59 -8.38 -1.55
N ALA A 91 -22.72 -8.72 -2.17
CA ALA A 91 -23.51 -9.80 -1.63
C ALA A 91 -22.88 -11.11 -2.15
N HIS A 92 -22.39 -11.92 -1.21
CA HIS A 92 -21.88 -13.28 -1.41
C HIS A 92 -21.19 -13.55 -2.77
N TYR A 93 -19.99 -12.98 -3.00
CA TYR A 93 -19.02 -13.48 -3.99
C TYR A 93 -18.43 -14.85 -3.57
N GLN A 94 -19.27 -15.71 -3.02
CA GLN A 94 -18.87 -16.97 -2.42
C GLN A 94 -18.69 -18.04 -3.52
N GLN A 95 -17.68 -18.89 -3.30
CA GLN A 95 -17.51 -20.18 -3.98
C GLN A 95 -17.20 -20.18 -5.49
N ARG A 96 -16.62 -19.13 -6.11
CA ARG A 96 -16.05 -19.28 -7.48
C ARG A 96 -14.53 -19.51 -7.54
N GLN A 97 -13.73 -18.90 -6.66
CA GLN A 97 -12.26 -19.07 -6.67
C GLN A 97 -11.68 -19.85 -5.48
N ILE A 98 -12.41 -19.98 -4.36
CA ILE A 98 -11.97 -20.78 -3.19
C ILE A 98 -12.03 -22.29 -3.48
N GLN A 99 -12.82 -22.72 -4.48
CA GLN A 99 -12.80 -24.08 -5.04
C GLN A 99 -11.77 -24.23 -6.17
N ASN A 100 -10.58 -23.62 -6.05
CA ASN A 100 -9.41 -24.17 -6.71
C ASN A 100 -8.90 -25.30 -5.80
N PRO A 101 -9.15 -26.59 -6.10
CA PRO A 101 -8.90 -27.69 -5.16
C PRO A 101 -7.44 -27.78 -4.71
N ARG A 102 -6.48 -27.28 -5.52
CA ARG A 102 -5.06 -27.21 -5.17
C ARG A 102 -4.76 -26.34 -3.93
N ALA A 103 -5.53 -25.28 -3.70
CA ALA A 103 -5.34 -24.41 -2.53
C ALA A 103 -5.91 -25.05 -1.25
N GLY A 104 -7.08 -25.68 -1.35
CA GLY A 104 -7.73 -26.35 -0.22
C GLY A 104 -7.07 -27.69 0.16
N SER A 105 -6.48 -28.41 -0.80
CA SER A 105 -5.72 -29.63 -0.50
C SER A 105 -4.39 -29.32 0.18
N GLY A 106 -3.63 -28.34 -0.34
CA GLY A 106 -2.33 -27.96 0.25
C GLY A 106 -2.43 -27.60 1.74
N LEU A 107 -3.42 -26.77 2.11
CA LEU A 107 -3.67 -26.39 3.50
C LEU A 107 -4.03 -27.56 4.44
N LYS A 108 -4.61 -28.65 3.94
CA LYS A 108 -4.90 -29.85 4.74
C LYS A 108 -3.71 -30.80 4.88
N PHE A 109 -2.88 -30.93 3.83
CA PHE A 109 -1.64 -31.68 3.93
C PHE A 109 -0.62 -31.01 4.87
N MET A 110 -0.50 -29.67 4.81
CA MET A 110 0.43 -28.91 5.66
C MET A 110 0.23 -29.13 7.17
N SER A 111 -1.00 -29.36 7.65
CA SER A 111 -1.26 -29.52 9.10
C SER A 111 -0.96 -30.89 9.68
N GLN A 112 -0.71 -31.92 8.85
CA GLN A 112 -0.50 -33.30 9.34
C GLN A 112 0.97 -33.73 9.37
N GLU A 113 1.81 -33.27 8.43
CA GLU A 113 3.24 -33.65 8.43
C GLU A 113 4.13 -32.70 9.24
N MET A 114 3.72 -31.44 9.44
CA MET A 114 4.52 -30.45 10.20
C MET A 114 4.35 -30.54 11.73
N ASN A 115 3.26 -31.12 12.23
CA ASN A 115 2.89 -30.98 13.65
C ASN A 115 3.78 -31.78 14.63
N ASP A 116 4.43 -32.85 14.17
CA ASP A 116 5.05 -33.82 15.08
C ASP A 116 6.51 -33.48 15.47
N ASN A 117 7.14 -32.47 14.85
CA ASN A 117 8.55 -32.11 15.09
C ASN A 117 8.86 -30.60 15.18
N ILE A 118 7.87 -29.70 15.16
CA ILE A 118 8.15 -28.25 15.30
C ILE A 118 8.34 -27.89 16.80
N PRO A 119 9.47 -27.26 17.19
CA PRO A 119 9.65 -26.75 18.55
C PRO A 119 8.64 -25.64 18.89
N ASN A 120 8.14 -25.63 20.13
CA ASN A 120 7.19 -24.61 20.61
C ASN A 120 7.78 -23.18 20.63
N ASP A 121 9.10 -23.05 20.75
CA ASP A 121 9.87 -21.80 20.61
C ASP A 121 11.24 -22.14 20.00
N PHE A 122 11.87 -21.18 19.32
CA PHE A 122 13.25 -21.31 18.81
C PHE A 122 14.25 -20.83 19.87
N ASN A 123 15.27 -21.63 20.16
CA ASN A 123 16.29 -21.33 21.17
C ASN A 123 17.52 -20.62 20.57
N THR A 124 17.79 -20.83 19.28
CA THR A 124 18.93 -20.24 18.57
C THR A 124 18.54 -19.64 17.22
N PHE A 125 19.38 -18.75 16.69
CA PHE A 125 19.26 -18.30 15.28
C PHE A 125 19.41 -19.45 14.28
N GLU A 126 20.12 -20.52 14.65
CA GLU A 126 20.33 -21.68 13.81
C GLU A 126 19.01 -22.47 13.64
N ASP A 127 18.23 -22.61 14.71
CA ASP A 127 16.92 -23.29 14.72
C ASP A 127 15.94 -22.61 13.74
N VAL A 128 15.91 -21.27 13.75
CA VAL A 128 15.10 -20.46 12.81
C VAL A 128 15.53 -20.72 11.37
N LEU A 129 16.84 -20.75 11.11
CA LEU A 129 17.39 -20.94 9.76
C LEU A 129 17.17 -22.37 9.27
N HIS A 130 17.20 -23.38 10.14
CA HIS A 130 16.80 -24.74 9.79
C HIS A 130 15.31 -24.82 9.39
N ALA A 131 14.41 -24.26 10.20
CA ALA A 131 12.99 -24.20 9.87
C ALA A 131 12.72 -23.41 8.57
N GLU A 132 13.49 -22.34 8.30
CA GLU A 132 13.44 -21.60 7.03
C GLU A 132 13.85 -22.49 5.84
N PHE A 133 14.90 -23.30 5.97
CA PHE A 133 15.35 -24.20 4.91
C PHE A 133 14.31 -25.28 4.57
N ASP A 134 13.66 -25.88 5.56
CA ASP A 134 12.63 -26.90 5.34
C ASP A 134 11.38 -26.28 4.66
N LEU A 135 10.95 -25.09 5.10
CA LEU A 135 9.89 -24.31 4.45
C LEU A 135 10.26 -23.89 3.02
N LEU A 136 11.53 -23.57 2.74
CA LEU A 136 12.02 -23.20 1.41
C LEU A 136 12.04 -24.40 0.44
N ILE A 137 12.38 -25.60 0.91
CA ILE A 137 12.32 -26.83 0.11
C ILE A 137 10.87 -27.14 -0.28
N PHE A 138 9.92 -27.01 0.65
CA PHE A 138 8.49 -27.17 0.37
C PHE A 138 7.95 -26.10 -0.60
N GLU A 139 8.35 -24.83 -0.44
CA GLU A 139 7.93 -23.76 -1.35
C GLU A 139 8.54 -23.89 -2.76
N TYR A 140 9.68 -24.57 -2.92
CA TYR A 140 10.34 -24.82 -4.21
C TYR A 140 9.42 -25.58 -5.17
N GLU A 141 8.76 -26.64 -4.70
CA GLU A 141 7.80 -27.41 -5.51
C GLU A 141 6.60 -26.56 -5.95
N MET A 142 6.11 -25.68 -5.07
CA MET A 142 4.95 -24.84 -5.35
C MET A 142 5.29 -23.65 -6.27
N ARG A 143 6.48 -23.04 -6.14
CA ARG A 143 6.91 -21.88 -6.97
C ARG A 143 7.35 -22.26 -8.37
N CYS A 144 7.90 -23.46 -8.58
CA CYS A 144 8.25 -23.95 -9.92
C CYS A 144 7.05 -24.00 -10.88
N MET A 145 5.82 -24.09 -10.37
CA MET A 145 4.59 -24.01 -11.18
C MET A 145 4.18 -22.60 -11.64
N PHE A 146 4.74 -21.52 -11.07
CA PHE A 146 4.18 -20.16 -11.27
C PHE A 146 5.17 -19.03 -11.55
N PHE A 147 6.39 -19.02 -11.00
CA PHE A 147 7.22 -17.79 -10.98
C PHE A 147 8.73 -17.97 -11.31
N GLY A 148 9.15 -19.13 -11.81
CA GLY A 148 10.55 -19.36 -12.23
C GLY A 148 11.50 -19.72 -11.09
N ASN A 149 12.78 -19.91 -11.43
CA ASN A 149 13.77 -20.62 -10.60
C ASN A 149 14.24 -19.79 -9.37
N PRO A 150 13.95 -20.23 -8.12
CA PRO A 150 14.31 -19.51 -6.90
C PRO A 150 15.75 -19.74 -6.41
N TYR A 151 16.53 -20.61 -7.07
CA TYR A 151 17.86 -21.07 -6.59
C TYR A 151 18.86 -19.94 -6.31
N GLN A 152 18.83 -18.84 -7.05
CA GLN A 152 19.73 -17.70 -6.83
C GLN A 152 19.42 -16.94 -5.52
N ILE A 153 18.15 -16.90 -5.09
CA ILE A 153 17.75 -16.31 -3.81
C ILE A 153 18.23 -17.18 -2.65
N TYR A 154 18.02 -18.50 -2.78
CA TYR A 154 18.51 -19.51 -1.83
C TYR A 154 20.03 -19.43 -1.62
N LYS A 155 20.80 -19.31 -2.71
CA LYS A 155 22.26 -19.19 -2.67
C LYS A 155 22.72 -17.95 -1.88
N ALA A 156 22.13 -16.78 -2.15
CA ALA A 156 22.51 -15.53 -1.48
C ALA A 156 22.24 -15.53 0.04
N ILE A 157 21.14 -16.15 0.49
CA ILE A 157 20.82 -16.29 1.93
C ILE A 157 21.83 -17.24 2.59
N ARG A 158 22.15 -18.37 1.94
CA ARG A 158 23.10 -19.37 2.45
C ARG A 158 24.53 -18.85 2.55
N GLU A 159 24.99 -18.05 1.58
CA GLU A 159 26.36 -17.50 1.56
C GLU A 159 26.55 -16.30 2.51
N LYS A 160 25.48 -15.57 2.86
CA LYS A 160 25.52 -14.39 3.74
C LYS A 160 24.63 -14.55 4.99
N LYS A 161 24.65 -15.73 5.60
CA LYS A 161 23.76 -16.18 6.69
C LYS A 161 23.53 -15.17 7.82
N PHE A 162 24.54 -14.38 8.19
CA PHE A 162 24.48 -13.40 9.29
C PHE A 162 24.60 -11.93 8.86
N SER A 163 24.59 -11.61 7.55
CA SER A 163 24.77 -10.21 7.11
C SER A 163 23.61 -9.30 7.53
N TRP A 164 22.43 -9.85 7.79
CA TRP A 164 21.27 -9.11 8.29
C TRP A 164 21.50 -8.47 9.67
N LYS A 165 22.55 -8.89 10.39
CA LYS A 165 22.94 -8.33 11.70
C LYS A 165 23.85 -7.09 11.59
N THR A 166 24.26 -6.68 10.39
CA THR A 166 25.18 -5.55 10.22
C THR A 166 24.42 -4.25 10.00
N ASP A 167 25.01 -3.16 10.48
CA ASP A 167 24.46 -1.81 10.32
C ASP A 167 24.30 -1.44 8.85
N GLU A 168 25.20 -1.90 7.98
CA GLU A 168 25.16 -1.67 6.54
C GLU A 168 23.97 -2.37 5.87
N GLU A 169 23.63 -3.61 6.25
CA GLU A 169 22.47 -4.30 5.68
C GLU A 169 21.17 -3.71 6.25
N PHE A 170 21.14 -3.33 7.53
CA PHE A 170 20.01 -2.64 8.14
C PHE A 170 19.69 -1.32 7.41
N THR A 171 20.68 -0.47 7.15
CA THR A 171 20.47 0.79 6.42
C THR A 171 20.23 0.58 4.91
N ARG A 172 20.84 -0.45 4.30
CA ARG A 172 20.52 -0.85 2.92
C ARG A 172 19.05 -1.31 2.79
N GLU A 173 18.50 -2.00 3.79
CA GLU A 173 17.08 -2.39 3.80
C GLU A 173 16.14 -1.21 4.01
N ILE A 174 16.57 -0.11 4.64
CA ILE A 174 15.80 1.14 4.73
C ILE A 174 15.69 1.85 3.36
N LEU A 175 16.66 1.66 2.45
CA LEU A 175 16.64 2.26 1.10
C LEU A 175 16.17 1.32 -0.02
N ALA A 176 16.37 0.00 0.15
CA ALA A 176 16.14 -1.01 -0.89
C ALA A 176 15.71 -2.37 -0.30
N GLY A 177 14.99 -2.34 0.84
CA GLY A 177 14.33 -3.50 1.45
C GLY A 177 12.81 -3.48 1.21
N VAL A 178 12.04 -4.00 2.18
CA VAL A 178 10.58 -4.15 2.06
C VAL A 178 9.79 -2.85 2.09
N ASP A 179 10.29 -1.79 2.71
CA ASP A 179 9.54 -0.52 2.85
C ASP A 179 10.46 0.72 2.68
N PRO A 180 10.92 1.01 1.45
CA PRO A 180 11.90 2.07 1.17
C PRO A 180 11.31 3.49 1.12
N VAL A 181 10.01 3.65 1.44
CA VAL A 181 9.28 4.91 1.28
C VAL A 181 9.02 5.66 2.59
N ILE A 182 9.53 5.16 3.72
CA ILE A 182 9.33 5.78 5.05
C ILE A 182 10.44 6.78 5.38
N VAL A 183 11.70 6.43 5.11
CA VAL A 183 12.86 7.27 5.45
C VAL A 183 12.75 8.64 4.80
N HIS A 184 13.07 9.68 5.57
CA HIS A 184 13.04 11.05 5.12
C HIS A 184 14.23 11.84 5.71
N LEU A 185 14.51 13.01 5.12
CA LEU A 185 15.51 13.93 5.62
C LEU A 185 15.12 14.44 7.02
N LEU A 186 16.10 14.51 7.92
CA LEU A 186 15.95 15.10 9.25
C LEU A 186 16.10 16.63 9.13
N GLN A 187 15.00 17.36 9.27
CA GLN A 187 14.98 18.82 9.09
C GLN A 187 15.56 19.59 10.29
N GLU A 188 15.41 19.05 11.49
CA GLU A 188 15.84 19.69 12.74
C GLU A 188 16.37 18.65 13.74
N PHE A 189 17.22 19.11 14.66
CA PHE A 189 17.79 18.26 15.71
C PHE A 189 17.73 18.98 17.07
N PRO A 190 17.30 18.32 18.17
CA PRO A 190 16.84 16.92 18.23
C PRO A 190 15.48 16.73 17.51
N PRO A 191 15.11 15.50 17.11
CA PRO A 191 13.82 15.24 16.49
C PRO A 191 12.65 15.65 17.41
N THR A 192 11.68 16.37 16.87
CA THR A 192 10.49 16.84 17.59
C THR A 192 9.29 15.91 17.39
N SER A 193 8.25 16.04 18.20
CA SER A 193 7.00 15.29 18.10
C SER A 193 5.84 16.28 18.00
N ASN A 194 4.84 15.93 17.19
CA ASN A 194 3.61 16.70 17.02
C ASN A 194 2.49 16.25 17.97
N LEU A 195 2.73 15.21 18.79
CA LEU A 195 1.77 14.68 19.74
C LEU A 195 1.56 15.64 20.93
N ASP A 196 0.30 15.80 21.38
CA ASP A 196 -0.01 16.67 22.52
C ASP A 196 0.68 16.18 23.79
N PRO A 197 1.61 16.96 24.39
CA PRO A 197 2.30 16.57 25.62
C PRO A 197 1.36 16.42 26.84
N LYS A 198 0.17 17.00 26.80
CA LYS A 198 -0.86 16.81 27.85
C LYS A 198 -1.42 15.39 27.83
N VAL A 199 -1.50 14.78 26.65
CA VAL A 199 -1.89 13.39 26.46
C VAL A 199 -0.65 12.52 26.68
N HIS A 200 0.34 12.59 25.80
CA HIS A 200 1.41 11.59 25.73
C HIS A 200 2.59 11.85 26.70
N GLY A 201 2.53 12.91 27.52
CA GLY A 201 3.59 13.28 28.47
C GLY A 201 4.75 14.03 27.80
N ASN A 202 5.96 13.94 28.34
CA ASN A 202 7.12 14.52 27.67
C ASN A 202 7.41 13.76 26.36
N GLN A 203 7.45 14.46 25.23
CA GLN A 203 7.71 13.91 23.89
C GLN A 203 9.01 14.46 23.26
N CYS A 204 9.81 15.20 24.03
CA CYS A 204 11.14 15.64 23.58
C CYS A 204 12.04 14.41 23.40
N SER A 205 12.70 14.28 22.25
CA SER A 205 13.67 13.22 22.04
C SER A 205 14.82 13.30 23.05
N SER A 206 15.20 12.14 23.59
CA SER A 206 16.34 11.94 24.48
C SER A 206 17.67 11.86 23.72
N ILE A 207 17.65 11.85 22.38
CA ILE A 207 18.87 11.87 21.56
C ILE A 207 19.49 13.28 21.63
N SER A 208 20.56 13.41 22.42
CA SER A 208 21.32 14.66 22.53
C SER A 208 22.44 14.75 21.48
N LYS A 209 22.94 15.96 21.20
CA LYS A 209 24.07 16.20 20.28
C LYS A 209 25.27 15.31 20.60
N ARG A 210 25.56 15.11 21.89
CA ARG A 210 26.67 14.30 22.40
C ARG A 210 26.59 12.82 22.02
N HIS A 211 25.40 12.31 21.70
CA HIS A 211 25.22 10.91 21.30
C HIS A 211 25.68 10.66 19.87
N ILE A 212 25.67 11.70 19.00
CA ILE A 212 25.90 11.54 17.57
C ILE A 212 27.09 12.34 17.02
N GLU A 213 27.55 13.39 17.69
CA GLU A 213 28.54 14.34 17.14
C GLU A 213 29.90 13.71 16.77
N ASN A 214 30.30 12.62 17.44
CA ASN A 214 31.55 11.90 17.16
C ASN A 214 31.45 10.92 15.97
N SER A 215 30.27 10.77 15.36
CA SER A 215 29.97 9.74 14.34
C SER A 215 29.63 10.32 12.96
N LEU A 216 29.83 11.63 12.75
CA LEU A 216 29.49 12.40 11.55
C LEU A 216 30.66 12.57 10.56
N ASP A 217 31.58 11.59 10.50
CA ASP A 217 32.78 11.59 9.65
C ASP A 217 33.61 12.90 9.70
N GLY A 218 33.69 13.51 10.89
CA GLY A 218 34.46 14.73 11.17
C GLY A 218 33.68 16.05 11.02
N LEU A 219 32.44 16.02 10.51
CA LEU A 219 31.57 17.19 10.42
C LEU A 219 30.97 17.57 11.78
N THR A 220 30.68 18.85 11.99
CA THR A 220 29.79 19.27 13.06
C THR A 220 28.33 18.91 12.73
N LEU A 221 27.50 18.76 13.77
CA LEU A 221 26.06 18.58 13.61
C LEU A 221 25.41 19.65 12.72
N LYS A 222 25.89 20.89 12.80
CA LYS A 222 25.35 22.00 12.00
C LYS A 222 25.64 21.78 10.51
N GLU A 223 26.89 21.49 10.16
CA GLU A 223 27.29 21.19 8.78
C GLU A 223 26.57 19.96 8.24
N ALA A 224 26.39 18.90 9.05
CA ALA A 224 25.66 17.70 8.62
C ALA A 224 24.17 17.97 8.30
N ILE A 225 23.52 18.92 8.99
CA ILE A 225 22.15 19.36 8.67
C ILE A 225 22.15 20.26 7.43
N GLU A 226 23.04 21.25 7.36
CA GLU A 226 23.14 22.19 6.23
C GLU A 226 23.47 21.48 4.90
N ASN A 227 24.33 20.47 4.96
CA ASN A 227 24.67 19.59 3.83
C ASN A 227 23.58 18.54 3.51
N LYS A 228 22.50 18.47 4.31
CA LYS A 228 21.40 17.50 4.19
C LYS A 228 21.86 16.04 4.27
N GLN A 229 22.81 15.74 5.17
CA GLN A 229 23.37 14.40 5.38
C GLN A 229 22.71 13.62 6.52
N LEU A 230 21.78 14.20 7.27
CA LEU A 230 21.03 13.50 8.32
C LEU A 230 19.63 13.10 7.84
N PHE A 231 19.31 11.83 8.02
CA PHE A 231 18.03 11.21 7.70
C PHE A 231 17.44 10.56 8.96
N ILE A 232 16.14 10.31 8.94
CA ILE A 232 15.45 9.64 10.03
C ILE A 232 14.43 8.64 9.50
N LEU A 233 14.37 7.48 10.15
CA LEU A 233 13.22 6.59 10.11
C LEU A 233 12.43 6.86 11.40
N ASP A 234 11.45 7.75 11.32
CA ASP A 234 10.63 8.15 12.46
C ASP A 234 9.32 7.36 12.49
N LEU A 235 9.20 6.47 13.48
CA LEU A 235 7.96 5.75 13.80
C LEU A 235 7.32 6.26 15.10
N HIS A 236 7.89 7.31 15.72
CA HIS A 236 7.51 7.83 17.03
C HIS A 236 6.04 8.20 17.10
N ASP A 237 5.66 9.24 16.36
CA ASP A 237 4.33 9.84 16.37
C ASP A 237 3.27 8.88 15.81
N ALA A 238 3.68 7.93 14.97
CA ALA A 238 2.81 6.84 14.55
C ALA A 238 2.50 5.91 15.74
N PHE A 239 3.49 5.22 16.29
CA PHE A 239 3.22 4.14 17.26
C PHE A 239 3.03 4.60 18.71
N MET A 240 3.44 5.80 19.11
CA MET A 240 3.37 6.26 20.51
C MET A 240 1.96 6.19 21.13
N PRO A 241 0.88 6.62 20.45
CA PRO A 241 -0.48 6.55 21.00
C PRO A 241 -1.01 5.14 21.32
N TYR A 242 -0.26 4.09 20.95
CA TYR A 242 -0.64 2.70 21.15
C TYR A 242 -0.18 2.14 22.43
N LEU A 243 1.07 2.50 22.79
CA LEU A 243 2.01 1.50 23.28
C LEU A 243 1.50 0.84 24.57
N ARG A 244 0.60 1.53 25.27
CA ARG A 244 -0.28 1.08 26.34
C ARG A 244 -1.15 -0.14 26.01
N ARG A 245 -1.92 -0.15 24.90
CA ARG A 245 -2.75 -1.28 24.43
C ARG A 245 -1.90 -2.50 24.00
N MET A 246 -0.71 -2.27 23.44
CA MET A 246 0.14 -3.35 22.87
C MET A 246 1.25 -3.84 23.81
N ASN A 247 1.55 -3.09 24.88
CA ASN A 247 2.74 -3.21 25.72
C ASN A 247 4.06 -3.26 24.89
N LYS A 248 4.30 -2.21 24.10
CA LYS A 248 5.43 -2.09 23.15
C LYS A 248 6.22 -0.78 23.31
N THR A 249 7.30 -0.65 22.55
CA THR A 249 8.03 0.61 22.33
C THR A 249 7.69 1.21 20.97
N SER A 250 7.82 2.53 20.86
CA SER A 250 7.89 3.25 19.58
C SER A 250 9.35 3.62 19.30
N THR A 251 9.73 3.84 18.04
CA THR A 251 11.14 3.97 17.65
C THR A 251 11.43 5.18 16.77
N ARG A 252 12.64 5.73 16.94
CA ARG A 252 13.29 6.66 15.99
C ARG A 252 14.67 6.13 15.67
N THR A 253 15.03 6.10 14.40
CA THR A 253 16.41 5.79 13.98
C THR A 253 16.98 6.98 13.23
N ILE A 254 18.01 7.63 13.77
CA ILE A 254 18.77 8.66 13.07
C ILE A 254 19.87 8.00 12.24
N LEU A 255 19.99 8.44 11.00
CA LEU A 255 20.87 7.91 9.96
C LEU A 255 21.76 9.03 9.42
N PHE A 256 23.00 8.72 9.05
CA PHE A 256 23.95 9.64 8.43
C PHE A 256 24.37 9.16 7.06
N LEU A 257 24.34 10.05 6.07
CA LEU A 257 24.87 9.84 4.74
C LEU A 257 26.36 10.15 4.72
N GLN A 258 27.15 9.09 4.62
CA GLN A 258 28.60 9.13 4.59
C GLN A 258 29.12 9.60 3.22
N SER A 259 30.39 10.02 3.19
CA SER A 259 31.08 10.51 1.98
C SER A 259 31.24 9.47 0.87
N ASN A 260 31.10 8.18 1.18
CA ASN A 260 31.09 7.07 0.22
C ASN A 260 29.69 6.79 -0.37
N GLY A 261 28.65 7.55 0.01
CA GLY A 261 27.27 7.37 -0.44
C GLY A 261 26.42 6.39 0.37
N THR A 262 26.97 5.69 1.38
CA THR A 262 26.19 4.77 2.22
C THR A 262 25.55 5.45 3.42
N LEU A 263 24.40 4.93 3.88
CA LEU A 263 23.81 5.33 5.15
C LEU A 263 24.41 4.51 6.30
N LYS A 264 24.65 5.18 7.43
CA LYS A 264 25.11 4.62 8.70
C LYS A 264 24.11 4.95 9.82
N PRO A 265 23.72 4.01 10.70
CA PRO A 265 22.88 4.34 11.85
C PRO A 265 23.72 5.08 12.90
N LEU A 266 23.15 6.14 13.47
CA LEU A 266 23.80 6.95 14.51
C LEU A 266 23.22 6.67 15.90
N ALA A 267 21.90 6.59 15.99
CA ALA A 267 21.19 6.41 17.25
C ALA A 267 19.81 5.79 16.99
N ILE A 268 19.38 4.89 17.90
CA ILE A 268 18.02 4.38 17.98
C ILE A 268 17.43 4.83 19.32
N GLU A 269 16.34 5.58 19.30
CA GLU A 269 15.54 5.89 20.48
C GLU A 269 14.38 4.90 20.59
N LEU A 270 14.15 4.40 21.80
CA LEU A 270 13.05 3.51 22.15
C LEU A 270 12.14 4.24 23.15
N SER A 271 11.03 4.79 22.68
CA SER A 271 10.09 5.53 23.52
C SER A 271 9.03 4.59 24.10
N LEU A 272 8.67 4.83 25.37
CA LEU A 272 7.60 4.13 26.10
C LEU A 272 6.40 5.05 26.36
N PRO A 273 5.18 4.52 26.52
CA PRO A 273 4.00 5.34 26.79
C PRO A 273 4.07 5.97 28.18
N HIS A 274 3.68 7.23 28.29
CA HIS A 274 3.56 7.90 29.58
C HIS A 274 2.39 7.33 30.40
N PRO A 275 2.51 7.18 31.75
CA PRO A 275 1.47 6.57 32.59
C PRO A 275 0.09 7.25 32.57
N ARG A 276 0.00 8.52 32.15
CA ARG A 276 -1.26 9.29 32.14
C ARG A 276 -1.88 9.55 30.75
N GLY A 277 -1.26 9.08 29.66
CA GLY A 277 -1.76 9.31 28.30
C GLY A 277 -2.59 8.19 27.71
N ASP A 278 -3.90 8.42 27.55
CA ASP A 278 -4.81 7.56 26.78
C ASP A 278 -5.12 8.14 25.39
N HIS A 279 -5.36 7.23 24.42
CA HIS A 279 -6.05 7.40 23.13
C HIS A 279 -5.26 7.60 21.80
N GLU A 280 -5.96 7.08 20.76
CA GLU A 280 -5.95 7.27 19.29
C GLU A 280 -4.84 6.75 18.34
N PHE A 281 -5.23 6.02 17.28
CA PHE A 281 -4.40 5.10 16.50
C PHE A 281 -3.54 5.68 15.32
N ILE A 282 -2.49 4.95 14.88
CA ILE A 282 -1.59 4.79 13.68
C ILE A 282 -0.53 3.65 13.91
N GLY A 283 -0.35 2.67 13.04
CA GLY A 283 0.80 1.74 13.11
C GLY A 283 1.17 1.22 11.73
N TYR A 284 2.46 1.33 11.40
CA TYR A 284 2.76 1.96 10.12
C TYR A 284 3.03 0.98 8.98
N LEU A 285 4.16 0.26 8.93
CA LEU A 285 4.68 -0.43 7.73
C LEU A 285 3.63 -1.17 6.87
N LEU A 286 3.16 -2.35 7.32
CA LEU A 286 2.35 -3.24 6.49
C LEU A 286 0.93 -2.71 6.20
N ILE A 287 0.49 -1.78 7.03
CA ILE A 287 -0.85 -1.20 7.05
C ILE A 287 -0.88 0.06 6.16
N SER A 288 0.15 0.90 6.25
CA SER A 288 0.47 1.95 5.27
C SER A 288 0.64 1.35 3.87
N ARG A 289 1.36 0.23 3.75
CA ARG A 289 1.46 -0.54 2.49
C ARG A 289 0.12 -1.10 2.00
N ARG A 290 -0.71 -1.67 2.89
CA ARG A 290 -2.07 -2.14 2.54
C ARG A 290 -2.97 -1.00 2.09
N LEU A 291 -2.83 0.17 2.71
CA LEU A 291 -3.55 1.39 2.41
C LEU A 291 -3.15 1.94 1.04
N ASN A 292 -1.90 2.38 0.91
CA ASN A 292 -1.38 3.19 -0.20
C ASN A 292 -1.32 2.44 -1.54
N ASN A 293 -1.33 1.11 -1.52
CA ASN A 293 -1.46 0.30 -2.73
C ASN A 293 -2.87 -0.29 -2.84
N ASN A 294 -3.16 -1.33 -2.06
CA ASN A 294 -4.34 -2.16 -2.29
C ASN A 294 -5.66 -1.46 -1.93
N ALA A 295 -5.72 -0.63 -0.89
CA ALA A 295 -7.01 -0.09 -0.41
C ALA A 295 -7.46 1.12 -1.22
N VAL A 296 -6.52 2.02 -1.52
CA VAL A 296 -6.82 3.21 -2.34
C VAL A 296 -7.11 2.86 -3.79
N ILE A 297 -6.58 1.76 -4.36
CA ILE A 297 -6.85 1.42 -5.76
C ILE A 297 -8.22 0.75 -5.99
N GLU A 298 -8.81 0.06 -5.01
CA GLU A 298 -10.13 -0.60 -5.17
C GLU A 298 -11.27 0.36 -5.64
N PRO A 299 -11.40 1.60 -5.09
CA PRO A 299 -12.28 2.64 -5.62
C PRO A 299 -12.10 2.94 -7.12
N PHE A 300 -10.86 3.02 -7.62
CA PHE A 300 -10.59 3.27 -9.04
C PHE A 300 -11.11 2.15 -9.93
N VAL A 301 -11.01 0.89 -9.48
CA VAL A 301 -11.56 -0.26 -10.21
C VAL A 301 -13.08 -0.14 -10.33
N ILE A 302 -13.75 0.19 -9.23
CA ILE A 302 -15.21 0.31 -9.15
C ILE A 302 -15.69 1.48 -10.03
N ALA A 303 -15.09 2.66 -9.88
CA ALA A 303 -15.40 3.85 -10.67
C ALA A 303 -15.15 3.61 -12.17
N THR A 304 -14.05 2.97 -12.55
CA THR A 304 -13.76 2.73 -13.97
C THR A 304 -14.72 1.73 -14.60
N LYS A 305 -15.36 0.87 -13.82
CA LYS A 305 -16.36 -0.09 -14.31
C LYS A 305 -17.79 0.47 -14.32
N ARG A 306 -18.06 1.63 -13.70
CA ARG A 306 -19.43 2.16 -13.52
C ARG A 306 -19.76 3.33 -14.47
N PRO A 307 -19.08 4.50 -14.44
CA PRO A 307 -19.27 5.53 -15.45
C PRO A 307 -18.60 5.32 -16.82
N LEU A 308 -17.40 4.73 -16.92
CA LEU A 308 -16.68 4.61 -18.20
C LEU A 308 -17.07 3.34 -18.97
N SER A 309 -17.47 3.47 -20.23
CA SER A 309 -17.75 2.29 -21.09
C SER A 309 -16.49 1.54 -21.49
N VAL A 310 -16.61 0.27 -21.84
CA VAL A 310 -15.51 -0.52 -22.45
C VAL A 310 -14.92 0.13 -23.70
N LEU A 311 -15.65 1.02 -24.38
CA LEU A 311 -15.21 1.76 -25.56
C LEU A 311 -14.40 3.02 -25.23
N HIS A 312 -14.40 3.49 -23.99
CA HIS A 312 -13.80 4.76 -23.60
C HIS A 312 -12.25 4.69 -23.61
N PRO A 313 -11.50 5.68 -24.14
CA PRO A 313 -10.03 5.63 -24.17
C PRO A 313 -9.43 5.44 -22.77
N ILE A 314 -9.93 6.18 -21.77
CA ILE A 314 -9.48 6.03 -20.38
C ILE A 314 -9.77 4.63 -19.80
N TYR A 315 -10.90 4.01 -20.17
CA TYR A 315 -11.16 2.62 -19.77
C TYR A 315 -10.12 1.68 -20.34
N LYS A 316 -9.75 1.83 -21.63
CA LYS A 316 -8.72 0.99 -22.26
C LYS A 316 -7.35 1.18 -21.60
N LEU A 317 -6.99 2.43 -21.25
CA LEU A 317 -5.75 2.76 -20.57
C LEU A 317 -5.69 2.10 -19.19
N LEU A 318 -6.75 2.25 -18.39
CA LEU A 318 -6.77 1.81 -16.99
C LEU A 318 -7.08 0.31 -16.79
N HIS A 319 -7.95 -0.30 -17.60
CA HIS A 319 -8.44 -1.65 -17.34
C HIS A 319 -7.35 -2.73 -17.20
N PRO A 320 -6.27 -2.75 -18.02
CA PRO A 320 -5.18 -3.73 -17.88
C PRO A 320 -4.53 -3.71 -16.49
N HIS A 321 -4.55 -2.55 -15.83
CA HIS A 321 -4.00 -2.36 -14.49
C HIS A 321 -4.92 -3.00 -13.44
N PHE A 322 -6.24 -2.91 -13.59
CA PHE A 322 -7.20 -3.45 -12.60
C PHE A 322 -7.36 -4.98 -12.57
N ARG A 323 -6.43 -5.71 -13.17
CA ARG A 323 -6.39 -7.16 -13.13
C ARG A 323 -6.20 -7.65 -11.69
N ASP A 324 -7.05 -8.58 -11.29
CA ASP A 324 -6.99 -9.34 -10.02
C ASP A 324 -7.06 -8.52 -8.69
N ILE A 325 -7.16 -7.19 -8.73
CA ILE A 325 -7.26 -6.30 -7.54
C ILE A 325 -8.50 -6.60 -6.67
N ILE A 326 -9.70 -6.65 -7.26
CA ILE A 326 -10.93 -6.97 -6.52
C ILE A 326 -10.86 -8.39 -5.92
N PRO A 327 -10.49 -9.45 -6.69
CA PRO A 327 -10.28 -10.78 -6.14
C PRO A 327 -9.29 -10.85 -4.97
N ILE A 328 -8.11 -10.24 -5.07
CA ILE A 328 -7.10 -10.31 -4.00
C ILE A 328 -7.53 -9.53 -2.76
N ASN A 329 -8.18 -8.37 -2.91
CA ASN A 329 -8.70 -7.61 -1.77
C ASN A 329 -9.85 -8.34 -1.06
N ALA A 330 -10.77 -8.96 -1.81
CA ALA A 330 -11.85 -9.76 -1.25
C ALA A 330 -11.31 -11.00 -0.51
N PHE A 331 -10.28 -11.66 -1.06
CA PHE A 331 -9.59 -12.76 -0.37
C PHE A 331 -8.88 -12.29 0.90
N ALA A 332 -8.19 -11.15 0.84
CA ALA A 332 -7.52 -10.55 1.99
C ALA A 332 -8.51 -10.19 3.11
N ARG A 333 -9.67 -9.59 2.79
CA ARG A 333 -10.72 -9.32 3.79
C ARG A 333 -11.24 -10.59 4.47
N LYS A 334 -11.26 -11.73 3.77
CA LYS A 334 -11.80 -12.99 4.30
C LYS A 334 -10.82 -13.85 5.12
N LEU A 335 -9.51 -13.77 4.85
CA LEU A 335 -8.51 -14.66 5.47
C LEU A 335 -7.39 -13.90 6.21
N LEU A 336 -7.04 -12.70 5.75
CA LEU A 336 -5.90 -11.95 6.26
C LEU A 336 -6.31 -10.87 7.25
N LEU A 337 -7.35 -10.09 6.94
CA LEU A 337 -7.69 -8.81 7.60
C LEU A 337 -8.95 -8.87 8.47
N ASN A 338 -9.65 -10.00 8.48
CA ASN A 338 -10.79 -10.25 9.36
C ASN A 338 -10.35 -10.50 10.80
N ALA A 339 -11.31 -10.39 11.71
CA ALA A 339 -11.25 -10.90 13.07
C ALA A 339 -10.72 -12.33 13.09
N ASP A 340 -9.73 -12.61 13.93
CA ASP A 340 -9.07 -13.92 14.05
C ASP A 340 -8.37 -14.37 12.75
N GLY A 341 -8.11 -13.44 11.84
CA GLY A 341 -7.42 -13.64 10.56
C GLY A 341 -5.91 -13.81 10.71
N VAL A 342 -5.23 -14.08 9.59
CA VAL A 342 -3.77 -14.31 9.58
C VAL A 342 -3.01 -13.09 10.11
N LEU A 343 -3.44 -11.86 9.81
CA LEU A 343 -2.72 -10.65 10.26
C LEU A 343 -2.79 -10.51 11.78
N GLU A 344 -3.96 -10.69 12.36
CA GLU A 344 -4.17 -10.54 13.81
C GLU A 344 -3.45 -11.63 14.62
N LYS A 345 -3.37 -12.84 14.06
CA LYS A 345 -2.68 -13.99 14.68
C LYS A 345 -1.16 -13.92 14.62
N THR A 346 -0.59 -13.20 13.65
CA THR A 346 0.86 -13.25 13.36
C THR A 346 1.59 -11.93 13.57
N PHE A 347 0.91 -10.79 13.57
CA PHE A 347 1.54 -9.49 13.79
C PHE A 347 1.25 -8.94 15.19
N SER A 348 2.25 -8.27 15.76
CA SER A 348 2.19 -7.62 17.08
C SER A 348 1.14 -6.52 17.24
N LEU A 349 0.45 -6.17 16.14
CA LEU A 349 -0.58 -5.14 16.04
C LEU A 349 -1.99 -5.75 16.23
N ALA A 350 -2.11 -7.08 16.18
CA ALA A 350 -3.28 -7.89 16.50
C ALA A 350 -4.60 -7.37 15.87
N GLU A 351 -5.70 -7.49 16.62
CA GLU A 351 -7.08 -7.08 16.30
C GLU A 351 -7.24 -5.61 15.89
N PHE A 352 -6.19 -4.81 16.09
CA PHE A 352 -6.24 -3.38 15.86
C PHE A 352 -5.65 -2.96 14.51
N GLY A 353 -4.95 -3.84 13.78
CA GLY A 353 -4.21 -3.51 12.55
C GLY A 353 -5.02 -2.72 11.51
N MET A 354 -6.30 -3.02 11.34
CA MET A 354 -7.14 -2.31 10.39
C MET A 354 -7.58 -0.92 10.89
N GLU A 355 -7.82 -0.73 12.20
CA GLU A 355 -8.06 0.59 12.83
C GLU A 355 -6.89 1.54 12.53
N MET A 356 -5.65 1.01 12.56
CA MET A 356 -4.43 1.77 12.27
C MET A 356 -4.42 2.38 10.86
N SER A 357 -4.95 1.63 9.88
CA SER A 357 -4.98 2.05 8.47
C SER A 357 -5.93 3.22 8.24
N ALA A 358 -7.04 3.27 8.98
CA ALA A 358 -8.00 4.37 8.89
C ALA A 358 -7.45 5.67 9.50
N ALA A 359 -6.67 5.56 10.57
CA ALA A 359 -5.99 6.73 11.11
C ALA A 359 -4.86 7.23 10.19
N ALA A 360 -4.03 6.34 9.63
CA ALA A 360 -3.04 6.72 8.62
C ALA A 360 -3.69 7.39 7.38
N TYR A 361 -4.87 6.93 6.97
CA TYR A 361 -5.62 7.50 5.85
C TYR A 361 -6.11 8.94 6.11
N LYS A 362 -6.27 9.38 7.38
CA LYS A 362 -6.57 10.79 7.68
C LYS A 362 -5.54 11.73 7.01
N ASN A 363 -4.27 11.33 6.96
CA ASN A 363 -3.14 12.09 6.40
C ASN A 363 -2.76 11.70 4.96
N TRP A 364 -3.52 10.81 4.31
CA TRP A 364 -3.24 10.40 2.92
C TRP A 364 -3.62 11.51 1.93
N VAL A 365 -2.73 11.84 0.99
CA VAL A 365 -2.91 12.90 -0.01
C VAL A 365 -2.64 12.34 -1.40
N PHE A 366 -3.60 12.48 -2.32
CA PHE A 366 -3.53 11.83 -3.64
C PHE A 366 -2.37 12.34 -4.52
N PRO A 367 -2.13 13.66 -4.70
CA PRO A 367 -0.96 14.13 -5.46
C PRO A 367 0.40 13.66 -4.93
N GLU A 368 0.52 13.43 -3.63
CA GLU A 368 1.77 12.98 -2.99
C GLU A 368 2.11 11.51 -3.23
N GLN A 369 1.22 10.76 -3.90
CA GLN A 369 1.50 9.38 -4.28
C GLN A 369 2.46 9.28 -5.47
N ALA A 370 2.64 10.35 -6.26
CA ALA A 370 3.62 10.39 -7.36
C ALA A 370 5.07 10.40 -6.83
N LEU A 371 5.92 9.49 -7.33
CA LEU A 371 7.31 9.33 -6.92
C LEU A 371 8.11 10.65 -6.84
N PRO A 372 8.11 11.55 -7.84
CA PRO A 372 8.77 12.85 -7.73
C PRO A 372 8.30 13.69 -6.54
N VAL A 373 6.98 13.80 -6.35
CA VAL A 373 6.35 14.59 -5.28
C VAL A 373 6.66 13.97 -3.92
N ASN A 374 6.59 12.64 -3.83
CA ASN A 374 6.92 11.87 -2.63
C ASN A 374 8.39 12.05 -2.21
N LEU A 375 9.33 12.01 -3.18
CA LEU A 375 10.76 12.18 -2.93
C LEU A 375 11.08 13.60 -2.46
N ILE A 376 10.51 14.62 -3.09
CA ILE A 376 10.66 16.02 -2.66
C ILE A 376 10.08 16.21 -1.26
N LYS A 377 8.85 15.71 -1.00
CA LYS A 377 8.20 15.79 0.32
C LYS A 377 9.04 15.16 1.43
N ARG A 378 9.65 14.01 1.17
CA ARG A 378 10.56 13.33 2.12
C ARG A 378 11.97 13.94 2.16
N GLY A 379 12.26 14.98 1.37
CA GLY A 379 13.61 15.54 1.26
C GLY A 379 14.66 14.59 0.68
N MET A 380 14.23 13.54 -0.04
CA MET A 380 15.11 12.54 -0.68
C MET A 380 15.62 13.03 -2.05
N ALA A 381 14.97 14.03 -2.62
CA ALA A 381 15.37 14.72 -3.84
C ALA A 381 15.06 16.23 -3.75
N VAL A 382 15.68 17.02 -4.63
CA VAL A 382 15.29 18.40 -4.94
C VAL A 382 15.04 18.54 -6.44
N GLU A 383 14.21 19.50 -6.83
CA GLU A 383 14.04 19.85 -8.24
C GLU A 383 15.35 20.38 -8.83
N ASP A 384 15.74 19.88 -10.00
CA ASP A 384 16.89 20.36 -10.77
C ASP A 384 16.67 20.05 -12.25
N SER A 385 16.43 21.11 -13.03
CA SER A 385 16.20 21.02 -14.48
C SER A 385 17.41 20.53 -15.28
N ASN A 386 18.61 20.54 -14.70
CA ASN A 386 19.83 20.03 -15.34
C ASN A 386 20.09 18.56 -15.00
N SER A 387 19.48 18.03 -13.94
CA SER A 387 19.62 16.64 -13.55
C SER A 387 18.76 15.72 -14.42
N PRO A 388 19.21 14.46 -14.66
CA PRO A 388 18.35 13.45 -15.26
C PRO A 388 17.01 13.39 -14.54
N HIS A 389 15.93 13.33 -15.31
CA HIS A 389 14.56 13.20 -14.78
C HIS A 389 14.03 14.45 -14.04
N GLY A 390 14.74 15.59 -14.07
CA GLY A 390 14.31 16.86 -13.44
C GLY A 390 14.49 16.91 -11.93
N LEU A 391 15.17 15.91 -11.35
CA LEU A 391 15.38 15.77 -9.91
C LEU A 391 16.85 15.44 -9.63
N ARG A 392 17.44 16.13 -8.66
CA ARG A 392 18.71 15.75 -8.07
C ARG A 392 18.46 14.99 -6.77
N LEU A 393 18.87 13.72 -6.73
CA LEU A 393 18.77 12.89 -5.53
C LEU A 393 19.76 13.36 -4.46
N LEU A 394 19.40 13.19 -3.19
CA LEU A 394 20.37 13.37 -2.08
C LEU A 394 21.17 12.10 -1.81
N ILE A 395 20.57 10.93 -2.07
CA ILE A 395 21.24 9.63 -2.03
C ILE A 395 21.26 9.11 -3.46
N GLU A 396 22.40 9.31 -4.15
CA GLU A 396 22.52 9.02 -5.58
C GLU A 396 22.38 7.52 -5.88
N ASP A 397 23.08 6.67 -5.14
CA ASP A 397 22.96 5.20 -5.24
C ASP A 397 21.82 4.68 -4.34
N ASN A 398 20.60 5.16 -4.59
CA ASN A 398 19.38 4.55 -4.05
C ASN A 398 18.74 3.66 -5.13
N PRO A 399 18.86 2.32 -5.06
CA PRO A 399 18.39 1.42 -6.11
C PRO A 399 16.88 1.49 -6.36
N PHE A 400 16.08 1.67 -5.30
CA PHE A 400 14.63 1.80 -5.41
C PHE A 400 14.25 3.07 -6.18
N VAL A 401 14.85 4.21 -5.82
CA VAL A 401 14.55 5.50 -6.44
C VAL A 401 15.06 5.59 -7.87
N VAL A 402 16.29 5.16 -8.13
CA VAL A 402 16.89 5.19 -9.47
C VAL A 402 16.17 4.26 -10.45
N ALA A 403 15.70 3.09 -9.99
CA ALA A 403 14.85 2.22 -10.81
C ALA A 403 13.44 2.80 -10.99
N GLY A 404 12.83 3.30 -9.91
CA GLY A 404 11.50 3.89 -9.91
C GLY A 404 11.39 5.07 -10.87
N LEU A 405 12.33 6.02 -10.85
CA LEU A 405 12.30 7.19 -11.73
C LEU A 405 12.43 6.85 -13.23
N LYS A 406 13.14 5.76 -13.57
CA LYS A 406 13.23 5.27 -14.96
C LYS A 406 11.89 4.71 -15.42
N ILE A 407 11.23 3.89 -14.59
CA ILE A 407 9.89 3.34 -14.88
C ILE A 407 8.86 4.49 -14.96
N TRP A 408 8.90 5.41 -14.01
CA TRP A 408 8.06 6.59 -13.93
C TRP A 408 8.05 7.40 -15.22
N LEU A 409 9.22 7.73 -15.77
CA LEU A 409 9.31 8.52 -16.99
C LEU A 409 8.78 7.80 -18.23
N VAL A 410 8.98 6.49 -18.35
CA VAL A 410 8.42 5.70 -19.47
C VAL A 410 6.90 5.69 -19.40
N ILE A 411 6.34 5.51 -18.19
CA ILE A 411 4.89 5.58 -17.94
C ILE A 411 4.35 7.00 -18.21
N LYS A 412 5.08 8.03 -17.76
CA LYS A 412 4.74 9.44 -17.97
C LYS A 412 4.63 9.76 -19.45
N ALA A 413 5.67 9.46 -20.24
CA ALA A 413 5.69 9.69 -21.68
C ALA A 413 4.58 8.93 -22.41
N TRP A 414 4.36 7.65 -22.07
CA TRP A 414 3.27 6.86 -22.64
C TRP A 414 1.88 7.47 -22.37
N ILE A 415 1.62 7.95 -21.15
CA ILE A 415 0.37 8.64 -20.81
C ILE A 415 0.25 9.98 -21.54
N GLU A 416 1.33 10.74 -21.67
CA GLU A 416 1.33 12.00 -22.41
C GLU A 416 0.96 11.77 -23.87
N ASP A 417 1.59 10.81 -24.54
CA ASP A 417 1.29 10.45 -25.93
C ASP A 417 -0.16 9.93 -26.06
N TYR A 418 -0.58 9.01 -25.19
CA TYR A 418 -1.92 8.44 -25.23
C TYR A 418 -3.02 9.48 -24.97
N CYS A 419 -2.88 10.30 -23.93
CA CYS A 419 -3.88 11.30 -23.59
C CYS A 419 -3.94 12.42 -24.64
N ASN A 420 -2.81 12.88 -25.18
CA ASN A 420 -2.80 13.86 -26.26
C ASN A 420 -3.27 13.28 -27.61
N PHE A 421 -3.30 11.95 -27.78
CA PHE A 421 -3.94 11.33 -28.94
C PHE A 421 -5.46 11.52 -28.94
N TYR A 422 -6.14 11.34 -27.80
CA TYR A 422 -7.61 11.48 -27.71
C TYR A 422 -8.07 12.89 -27.32
N TYR A 423 -7.43 13.51 -26.33
CA TYR A 423 -7.80 14.83 -25.82
C TYR A 423 -6.93 15.92 -26.47
N LYS A 424 -7.49 16.61 -27.48
CA LYS A 424 -6.77 17.66 -28.24
C LYS A 424 -6.74 19.01 -27.53
N SER A 425 -7.68 19.25 -26.63
CA SER A 425 -7.83 20.49 -25.86
C SER A 425 -8.42 20.20 -24.48
N ASP A 426 -8.33 21.17 -23.58
CA ASP A 426 -8.97 21.10 -22.27
C ASP A 426 -10.52 21.11 -22.39
N ASP A 427 -11.05 21.79 -23.41
CA ASP A 427 -12.46 21.72 -23.82
C ASP A 427 -12.92 20.28 -24.14
N THR A 428 -12.03 19.43 -24.68
CA THR A 428 -12.32 18.00 -24.93
C THR A 428 -12.49 17.24 -23.61
N VAL A 429 -11.71 17.58 -22.58
CA VAL A 429 -11.79 16.98 -21.23
C VAL A 429 -13.06 17.43 -20.51
N GLN A 430 -13.42 18.71 -20.63
CA GLN A 430 -14.61 19.30 -19.99
C GLN A 430 -15.92 18.75 -20.58
N LYS A 431 -15.96 18.47 -21.89
CA LYS A 431 -17.13 17.93 -22.60
C LYS A 431 -17.30 16.40 -22.46
N ASP A 432 -16.31 15.70 -21.91
CA ASP A 432 -16.36 14.26 -21.72
C ASP A 432 -17.20 13.88 -20.48
N SER A 433 -18.51 13.68 -20.70
CA SER A 433 -19.47 13.40 -19.63
C SER A 433 -19.21 12.11 -18.86
N GLU A 434 -18.58 11.12 -19.47
CA GLU A 434 -18.16 9.87 -18.82
C GLU A 434 -16.96 10.11 -17.91
N LEU A 435 -15.94 10.82 -18.40
CA LEU A 435 -14.76 11.20 -17.61
C LEU A 435 -15.13 12.10 -16.41
N GLN A 436 -15.98 13.11 -16.62
CA GLN A 436 -16.44 14.00 -15.55
C GLN A 436 -17.23 13.20 -14.48
N SER A 437 -18.09 12.27 -14.91
CA SER A 437 -18.86 11.41 -14.01
C SER A 437 -17.98 10.39 -13.26
N TRP A 438 -16.97 9.84 -13.93
CA TRP A 438 -15.95 8.96 -13.35
C TRP A 438 -15.15 9.63 -12.25
N TRP A 439 -14.61 10.81 -12.54
CA TRP A 439 -13.83 11.55 -11.57
C TRP A 439 -14.66 11.99 -10.36
N LYS A 440 -15.89 12.46 -10.63
CA LYS A 440 -16.84 12.85 -9.58
C LYS A 440 -17.20 11.67 -8.67
N GLU A 441 -17.60 10.53 -9.23
CA GLU A 441 -18.00 9.35 -8.45
C GLU A 441 -16.83 8.79 -7.63
N LEU A 442 -15.63 8.74 -8.22
CA LEU A 442 -14.42 8.30 -7.52
C LEU A 442 -14.12 9.19 -6.30
N ARG A 443 -14.13 10.51 -6.47
CA ARG A 443 -13.86 11.47 -5.37
C ARG A 443 -14.95 11.43 -4.30
N GLU A 444 -16.21 11.56 -4.71
CA GLU A 444 -17.34 11.81 -3.80
C GLU A 444 -17.87 10.53 -3.13
N VAL A 445 -17.76 9.38 -3.81
CA VAL A 445 -18.22 8.08 -3.28
C VAL A 445 -17.02 7.22 -2.90
N GLY A 446 -16.12 6.93 -3.86
CA GLY A 446 -14.97 6.05 -3.67
C GLY A 446 -14.04 6.48 -2.53
N TYR A 447 -13.75 7.78 -2.46
CA TYR A 447 -12.97 8.43 -1.40
C TYR A 447 -13.81 9.36 -0.52
N GLY A 448 -15.12 9.13 -0.40
CA GLY A 448 -16.07 10.09 0.17
C GLY A 448 -15.74 10.67 1.56
N GLY A 449 -14.90 10.02 2.36
CA GLY A 449 -14.39 10.56 3.64
C GLY A 449 -13.33 11.66 3.51
N LYS A 450 -12.84 11.94 2.30
CA LYS A 450 -11.85 12.98 1.95
C LYS A 450 -12.24 13.78 0.70
N LYS A 451 -13.51 13.74 0.30
CA LYS A 451 -14.01 14.35 -0.95
C LYS A 451 -13.86 15.88 -1.02
N ASP A 452 -13.84 16.54 0.14
CA ASP A 452 -13.83 18.00 0.29
C ASP A 452 -12.41 18.59 0.42
N GLU A 453 -11.38 17.75 0.28
CA GLU A 453 -9.97 18.16 0.32
C GLU A 453 -9.60 19.03 -0.89
N SER A 454 -8.87 20.13 -0.66
CA SER A 454 -8.53 21.12 -1.69
C SER A 454 -7.53 20.63 -2.74
N TRP A 455 -6.78 19.56 -2.45
CA TRP A 455 -5.74 19.01 -3.33
C TRP A 455 -6.28 18.07 -4.42
N TRP A 456 -7.58 17.77 -4.46
CA TRP A 456 -8.14 17.01 -5.58
C TRP A 456 -8.07 17.81 -6.88
N PRO A 457 -7.49 17.25 -7.97
CA PRO A 457 -7.69 17.78 -9.32
C PRO A 457 -9.17 18.04 -9.61
N GLN A 458 -9.47 19.08 -10.37
CA GLN A 458 -10.84 19.40 -10.79
C GLN A 458 -11.23 18.68 -12.09
N MET A 459 -10.27 18.05 -12.77
CA MET A 459 -10.46 17.32 -14.04
C MET A 459 -11.01 18.21 -15.16
N GLN A 460 -10.55 19.47 -15.23
CA GLN A 460 -10.99 20.45 -16.24
C GLN A 460 -9.94 20.68 -17.32
N THR A 461 -8.73 20.15 -17.17
CA THR A 461 -7.61 20.28 -18.10
C THR A 461 -6.96 18.95 -18.44
N ARG A 462 -6.29 18.88 -19.60
CA ARG A 462 -5.48 17.72 -19.98
C ARG A 462 -4.34 17.47 -19.00
N LYS A 463 -3.78 18.53 -18.41
CA LYS A 463 -2.75 18.40 -17.37
C LYS A 463 -3.30 17.65 -16.16
N GLU A 464 -4.43 18.07 -15.60
CA GLU A 464 -5.06 17.38 -14.46
C GLU A 464 -5.44 15.93 -14.77
N LEU A 465 -5.89 15.66 -16.00
CA LEU A 465 -6.16 14.31 -16.48
C LEU A 465 -4.87 13.45 -16.46
N MET A 466 -3.77 13.95 -17.03
CA MET A 466 -2.47 13.26 -17.05
C MET A 466 -1.89 13.08 -15.64
N ASP A 467 -1.89 14.16 -14.83
CA ASP A 467 -1.46 14.18 -13.44
C ASP A 467 -2.24 13.14 -12.59
N THR A 468 -3.55 13.01 -12.82
CA THR A 468 -4.38 12.01 -12.15
C THR A 468 -3.92 10.58 -12.45
N TYR A 469 -3.46 10.27 -13.67
CA TYR A 469 -2.85 8.97 -13.95
C TYR A 469 -1.52 8.78 -13.25
N TYR A 470 -0.71 9.83 -13.12
CA TYR A 470 0.58 9.75 -12.42
C TYR A 470 0.36 9.38 -10.94
N TYR A 471 -0.56 10.07 -10.27
CA TYR A 471 -0.94 9.81 -8.87
C TYR A 471 -1.58 8.41 -8.69
N HIS A 472 -2.38 7.99 -9.66
CA HIS A 472 -3.03 6.68 -9.65
C HIS A 472 -2.07 5.52 -9.93
N LEU A 473 -1.21 5.67 -10.94
CA LEU A 473 -0.35 4.60 -11.43
C LEU A 473 0.90 4.40 -10.58
N ASP A 474 1.36 5.32 -9.74
CA ASP A 474 2.48 4.98 -8.84
C ASP A 474 2.08 4.01 -7.73
N GLY A 475 0.83 4.14 -7.23
CA GLY A 475 0.22 3.16 -6.32
C GLY A 475 -0.06 1.80 -6.97
N PHE A 476 0.08 1.69 -8.30
CA PHE A 476 -0.18 0.49 -9.08
C PHE A 476 1.08 -0.11 -9.74
N TRP A 477 1.76 0.67 -10.58
CA TRP A 477 2.99 0.38 -11.32
C TRP A 477 4.26 0.58 -10.50
N SER A 478 4.15 0.19 -9.25
CA SER A 478 5.32 -0.18 -8.52
C SER A 478 5.39 -1.72 -8.48
N PRO A 479 5.90 -2.38 -9.55
CA PRO A 479 6.80 -3.51 -9.37
C PRO A 479 7.89 -3.19 -8.35
N CYS A 480 8.18 -1.93 -8.03
CA CYS A 480 9.00 -1.59 -6.88
C CYS A 480 8.26 -1.77 -5.52
N ASN A 481 7.02 -1.29 -5.32
CA ASN A 481 6.23 -1.47 -4.07
C ASN A 481 5.44 -2.79 -3.99
N TYR A 482 5.41 -3.58 -5.07
CA TYR A 482 4.76 -4.89 -5.14
C TYR A 482 5.75 -6.00 -5.47
N LEU A 483 6.59 -5.93 -6.51
CA LEU A 483 7.65 -6.95 -6.69
C LEU A 483 8.85 -6.72 -5.75
N SER A 484 9.48 -5.54 -5.68
CA SER A 484 10.58 -5.28 -4.74
C SER A 484 10.15 -5.01 -3.30
N CYS A 485 8.86 -5.10 -2.98
CA CYS A 485 8.41 -5.21 -1.58
C CYS A 485 7.71 -6.54 -1.26
N THR A 486 7.13 -7.30 -2.19
CA THR A 486 6.61 -8.67 -1.89
C THR A 486 7.68 -9.73 -2.02
N LEU A 487 8.56 -9.66 -3.04
CA LEU A 487 9.68 -10.61 -3.15
C LEU A 487 10.65 -10.46 -1.95
N PRO A 488 10.97 -9.25 -1.45
CA PRO A 488 11.72 -9.12 -0.20
C PRO A 488 10.91 -9.37 1.07
N LEU A 489 9.57 -9.22 1.09
CA LEU A 489 8.77 -9.58 2.28
C LEU A 489 8.95 -11.07 2.60
N CYS A 490 8.96 -11.91 1.56
CA CYS A 490 9.32 -13.32 1.67
C CYS A 490 10.81 -13.58 1.98
N LYS A 491 11.73 -12.62 1.84
CA LYS A 491 13.16 -12.77 2.18
C LYS A 491 13.55 -12.19 3.54
N GLN A 492 12.77 -11.25 4.06
CA GLN A 492 13.10 -10.45 5.24
C GLN A 492 12.32 -10.94 6.47
N LEU A 493 11.01 -11.21 6.33
CA LEU A 493 10.21 -11.84 7.41
C LEU A 493 10.69 -13.26 7.77
N ARG A 494 11.43 -13.93 6.87
CA ARG A 494 11.99 -15.26 7.13
C ARG A 494 13.31 -15.24 7.92
N LYS A 495 14.00 -14.10 7.96
CA LYS A 495 15.27 -13.92 8.69
C LYS A 495 15.08 -13.40 10.11
N THR A 496 13.92 -12.83 10.43
CA THR A 496 13.60 -12.29 11.76
C THR A 496 13.12 -13.40 12.68
N PRO A 497 13.82 -13.71 13.79
CA PRO A 497 13.22 -14.49 14.87
C PRO A 497 12.04 -13.72 15.46
N ASN A 498 11.05 -14.44 15.99
CA ASN A 498 9.99 -13.84 16.81
C ASN A 498 10.59 -13.19 18.07
N GLN A 499 10.83 -11.88 18.03
CA GLN A 499 11.23 -11.10 19.20
C GLN A 499 10.05 -10.92 20.15
N LYS A 500 9.83 -11.91 21.03
CA LYS A 500 9.32 -11.61 22.38
C LYS A 500 10.43 -10.82 23.09
N PRO A 501 10.16 -9.65 23.70
CA PRO A 501 11.13 -9.02 24.58
C PRO A 501 11.42 -9.95 25.78
N PRO A 502 12.64 -9.94 26.35
CA PRO A 502 12.92 -10.71 27.56
C PRO A 502 12.00 -10.24 28.68
N VAL A 503 11.28 -11.19 29.30
CA VAL A 503 10.52 -10.93 30.52
C VAL A 503 11.52 -10.88 31.67
N HIS A 504 11.61 -9.72 32.30
CA HIS A 504 12.26 -9.50 33.59
C HIS A 504 11.20 -9.18 34.65
#